data_AF-A0A7W0FXE6-F1
#
_entry.id   AF-A0A7W0FXE6-F1
#
_cell.length_a   1.000
_cell.length_b   1.000
_cell.length_c   1.000
_cell.angle_alpha   90.00
_cell.angle_beta   90.00
_cell.angle_gamma   90.00
#
_symmetry.space_group_name_H-M   'P 1'
#
loop_
_entity.id
_entity.type
_entity.pdbx_description
1 polymer ?
#
loop_
_entity_poly.entity_id
_entity_poly.type
_entity_poly.pdbx_seq_one_letter_code
_entity_poly.pdbx_strand_id
1 'polypeptide(L)'
;MSKDELEKYHLLQQVIEKKISQIKAAELLKLSDRQVRNLLNRIKEEGILGLISKKRGKLSNRAYSGGFKKQIIALFQERYSDFGPTFAREKLLEYHNLKISTETLRKWAWFKCRLHLLSGRATQKGAPSMGIS
;
A
#
# COMPACT_ATOMS: atom_id res chain seq x y z
N MET A 1 -7.22 -0.11 -17.21
CA MET A 1 -6.88 1.32 -17.32
C MET A 1 -8.12 2.13 -16.96
N SER A 2 -7.95 3.28 -16.31
CA SER A 2 -9.09 4.18 -16.03
C SER A 2 -9.42 5.04 -17.26
N LYS A 3 -10.64 5.60 -17.34
CA LYS A 3 -11.04 6.55 -18.40
C LYS A 3 -10.10 7.76 -18.46
N ASP A 4 -9.68 8.27 -17.30
CA ASP A 4 -8.71 9.38 -17.21
C ASP A 4 -7.35 9.06 -17.83
N GLU A 5 -6.91 7.80 -17.80
CA GLU A 5 -5.64 7.39 -18.38
C GLU A 5 -5.69 7.35 -19.91
N LEU A 6 -6.87 7.04 -20.48
CA LEU A 6 -7.11 7.04 -21.91
C LEU A 6 -7.16 8.48 -22.46
N GLU A 7 -7.88 9.38 -21.79
CA GLU A 7 -7.93 10.79 -22.19
C GLU A 7 -6.54 11.43 -22.13
N LYS A 8 -5.79 11.13 -21.06
CA LYS A 8 -4.41 11.58 -20.92
C LYS A 8 -3.50 11.03 -22.03
N TYR A 9 -3.69 9.78 -22.45
CA TYR A 9 -2.95 9.22 -23.57
C TYR A 9 -3.25 9.97 -24.86
N HIS A 10 -4.53 10.19 -25.17
CA HIS A 10 -4.94 10.88 -26.38
C HIS A 10 -4.32 12.29 -26.46
N LEU A 11 -4.34 13.01 -25.34
CA LEU A 11 -3.79 14.35 -25.25
C LEU A 11 -2.26 14.36 -25.41
N LEU A 12 -1.55 13.39 -24.84
CA LEU A 12 -0.10 13.25 -25.04
C LEU A 12 0.24 12.81 -26.47
N GLN A 13 -0.61 12.01 -27.12
CA GLN A 13 -0.44 11.63 -28.51
C GLN A 13 -0.55 12.85 -29.44
N GLN A 14 -1.46 13.78 -29.17
CA GLN A 14 -1.55 15.05 -29.91
C GLN A 14 -0.27 15.91 -29.77
N VAL A 15 0.44 15.82 -28.64
CA VAL A 15 1.75 16.49 -28.47
C VAL A 15 2.82 15.82 -29.35
N ILE A 16 2.81 14.48 -29.44
CA ILE A 16 3.74 13.72 -30.30
C ILE A 16 3.50 14.04 -31.77
N GLU A 17 2.23 14.13 -32.17
CA GLU A 17 1.78 14.54 -33.52
C GLU A 17 2.00 16.04 -33.80
N LYS A 18 2.60 16.79 -32.86
CA LYS A 18 2.85 18.24 -32.93
C LYS A 18 1.59 19.09 -33.14
N LYS A 19 0.40 18.56 -32.84
CA LYS A 19 -0.88 19.29 -32.92
C LYS A 19 -1.06 20.28 -31.78
N ILE A 20 -0.48 19.98 -30.62
CA ILE A 20 -0.50 20.87 -29.44
C ILE A 20 0.91 20.98 -28.84
N SER A 21 1.19 22.10 -28.18
CA SER A 21 2.47 22.32 -27.49
C SER A 21 2.52 21.57 -26.15
N GLN A 22 3.73 21.28 -25.67
CA GLN A 22 3.95 20.66 -24.36
C GLN A 22 3.38 21.53 -23.22
N ILE A 23 3.44 22.86 -23.36
CA ILE A 23 2.92 23.82 -22.38
C ILE A 23 1.39 23.71 -22.30
N LYS A 24 0.72 23.73 -23.46
CA LYS A 24 -0.74 23.57 -23.52
C LYS A 24 -1.19 22.22 -22.96
N ALA A 25 -0.43 21.16 -23.23
CA ALA A 25 -0.72 19.85 -22.64
C ALA A 25 -0.52 19.80 -21.11
N ALA A 26 0.48 20.50 -20.59
CA ALA A 26 0.72 20.64 -19.16
C ALA A 26 -0.45 21.34 -18.45
N GLU A 27 -0.98 22.41 -19.05
CA GLU A 27 -2.16 23.12 -18.57
C GLU A 27 -3.41 22.23 -18.56
N LEU A 28 -3.70 21.56 -19.68
CA LEU A 28 -4.88 20.69 -19.80
C LEU A 28 -4.83 19.49 -18.85
N LEU A 29 -3.64 18.93 -18.62
CA LEU A 29 -3.45 17.81 -17.68
C LEU A 29 -3.24 18.26 -16.23
N LYS A 30 -3.12 19.57 -15.96
CA LYS A 30 -2.75 20.13 -14.66
C LYS A 30 -1.46 19.49 -14.09
N LEU A 31 -0.46 19.31 -14.95
CA LEU A 31 0.85 18.74 -14.62
C LEU A 31 1.94 19.77 -14.87
N SER A 32 3.12 19.55 -14.29
CA SER A 32 4.29 20.35 -14.66
C SER A 32 4.84 19.95 -16.04
N ASP A 33 5.52 20.88 -16.71
CA ASP A 33 6.21 20.64 -17.98
C ASP A 33 7.14 19.41 -17.89
N ARG A 34 7.87 19.28 -16.77
CA ARG A 34 8.80 18.17 -16.52
C ARG A 34 8.06 16.84 -16.43
N GLN A 35 6.88 16.82 -15.81
CA GLN A 35 6.05 15.61 -15.74
C GLN A 35 5.54 15.21 -17.13
N VAL A 36 5.09 16.18 -17.93
CA VAL A 36 4.68 15.94 -19.32
C VAL A 36 5.85 15.41 -20.14
N ARG A 37 7.03 16.02 -20.03
CA ARG A 37 8.24 15.57 -20.74
C ARG A 37 8.64 14.14 -20.38
N ASN A 38 8.61 13.81 -19.08
CA ASN A 38 8.85 12.45 -18.61
C ASN A 38 7.83 11.44 -19.15
N LEU A 39 6.55 11.82 -19.23
CA LEU A 39 5.51 10.96 -19.80
C LEU A 39 5.72 10.74 -21.30
N LEU A 40 6.06 11.79 -22.05
CA LEU A 40 6.36 11.68 -23.48
C LEU A 40 7.55 10.76 -23.74
N ASN A 41 8.62 10.86 -22.95
CA ASN A 41 9.78 9.96 -23.08
C ASN A 41 9.37 8.50 -22.83
N ARG A 42 8.58 8.23 -21.80
CA ARG A 42 8.08 6.87 -21.51
C ARG A 42 7.15 6.34 -22.59
N ILE A 43 6.30 7.17 -23.17
CA ILE A 43 5.42 6.77 -24.27
C ILE A 43 6.23 6.44 -25.53
N LYS A 44 7.33 7.14 -25.77
CA LYS A 44 8.23 6.81 -26.89
C LYS A 44 8.93 5.46 -26.71
N GLU A 45 9.28 5.10 -25.48
CA GLU A 45 9.98 3.85 -25.17
C GLU A 45 9.02 2.64 -25.02
N GLU A 46 7.88 2.85 -24.35
CA GLU A 46 7.00 1.77 -23.87
C GLU A 46 5.56 1.88 -24.42
N GLY A 47 5.27 2.87 -25.27
CA GLY A 47 3.93 3.12 -25.80
C GLY A 47 2.91 3.45 -24.71
N ILE A 48 1.68 2.93 -24.86
CA ILE A 48 0.58 3.11 -23.89
C ILE A 48 0.96 2.54 -22.50
N LEU A 49 1.83 1.52 -22.44
CA LEU A 49 2.25 0.91 -21.18
C LEU A 49 3.06 1.89 -20.30
N GLY A 50 3.75 2.86 -20.91
CA GLY A 50 4.52 3.88 -20.20
C GLY A 50 3.68 4.85 -19.35
N LEU A 51 2.37 4.92 -19.60
CA LEU A 51 1.39 5.68 -18.80
C LEU A 51 0.91 4.90 -17.58
N ILE A 52 0.96 3.57 -17.61
CA ILE A 52 0.61 2.75 -16.46
C ILE A 52 1.62 3.05 -15.37
N SER A 53 1.13 3.50 -14.21
CA SER A 53 2.01 3.67 -13.05
C SER A 53 2.71 2.35 -12.75
N LYS A 54 4.04 2.33 -12.86
CA LYS A 54 4.86 1.16 -12.48
C LYS A 54 4.73 0.78 -10.99
N LYS A 55 4.09 1.63 -10.19
CA LYS A 55 3.71 1.34 -8.79
C LYS A 55 2.38 0.60 -8.68
N ARG A 56 1.54 0.59 -9.72
CA ARG A 56 0.28 -0.15 -9.74
C ARG A 56 0.60 -1.65 -9.70
N GLY A 57 0.13 -2.33 -8.66
CA GLY A 57 0.43 -3.74 -8.40
C GLY A 57 1.77 -4.03 -7.71
N LYS A 58 2.66 -3.03 -7.55
CA LYS A 58 3.91 -3.20 -6.82
C LYS A 58 3.76 -2.76 -5.36
N LEU A 59 4.08 -3.66 -4.44
CA LEU A 59 4.30 -3.31 -3.04
C LEU A 59 5.45 -2.31 -2.96
N SER A 60 5.31 -1.30 -2.10
CA SER A 60 6.39 -0.32 -1.86
C SER A 60 7.68 -1.05 -1.45
N ASN A 61 8.85 -0.61 -1.89
CA ASN A 61 10.13 -1.17 -1.42
C ASN A 61 10.32 -1.03 0.11
N ARG A 62 9.57 -0.12 0.76
CA ARG A 62 9.51 0.03 2.22
C ARG A 62 8.38 -0.76 2.87
N ALA A 63 7.58 -1.48 2.08
CA ALA A 63 6.53 -2.34 2.62
C ALA A 63 7.19 -3.51 3.35
N TYR A 64 6.74 -3.75 4.58
CA TYR A 64 7.04 -4.99 5.27
C TYR A 64 6.68 -6.18 4.39
N SER A 65 7.53 -7.21 4.39
CA SER A 65 7.27 -8.41 3.60
C SER A 65 5.90 -8.99 3.96
N GLY A 66 5.18 -9.55 2.98
CA GLY A 66 3.86 -10.14 3.22
C GLY A 66 3.89 -11.23 4.30
N GLY A 67 5.01 -11.97 4.40
CA GLY A 67 5.25 -12.96 5.46
C GLY A 67 5.35 -12.32 6.84
N PHE A 68 6.13 -11.24 6.98
CA PHE A 68 6.26 -10.50 8.22
C PHE A 68 4.93 -9.95 8.73
N LYS A 69 4.14 -9.35 7.82
CA LYS A 69 2.79 -8.87 8.13
C LYS A 69 1.88 -10.01 8.63
N LYS A 70 1.90 -11.18 7.99
CA LYS A 70 1.11 -12.34 8.40
C LYS A 70 1.51 -12.85 9.78
N GLN A 71 2.81 -12.95 10.06
CA GLN A 71 3.34 -13.39 11.35
C GLN A 71 2.87 -12.48 12.50
N ILE A 72 2.96 -11.16 12.32
CA ILE A 72 2.55 -10.19 13.34
C ILE A 72 1.05 -10.26 13.60
N ILE A 73 0.25 -10.40 12.54
CA ILE A 73 -1.20 -10.52 12.68
C ILE A 73 -1.57 -11.83 13.41
N ALA A 74 -0.89 -12.94 13.12
CA ALA A 74 -1.13 -14.21 13.82
C ALA A 74 -0.80 -14.09 15.31
N LEU A 75 0.39 -13.57 15.65
CA LEU A 75 0.81 -13.34 17.03
C LEU A 75 -0.14 -12.39 17.77
N PHE A 76 -0.57 -11.30 17.13
CA PHE A 76 -1.53 -10.38 17.71
C PHE A 76 -2.86 -11.06 18.03
N GLN A 77 -3.36 -11.94 17.17
CA GLN A 77 -4.61 -12.67 17.41
C GLN A 77 -4.48 -13.77 18.48
N GLU A 78 -3.36 -14.49 18.50
CA GLU A 78 -3.16 -15.63 19.39
C GLU A 78 -2.78 -15.24 20.82
N ARG A 79 -2.18 -14.07 21.01
CA ARG A 79 -1.57 -13.66 22.29
C ARG A 79 -1.99 -12.28 22.76
N TYR A 80 -2.49 -11.42 21.87
CA TYR A 80 -2.72 -10.01 22.18
C TYR A 80 -4.08 -9.46 21.75
N SER A 81 -5.11 -10.30 21.59
CA SER A 81 -6.47 -9.92 21.16
C SER A 81 -7.11 -8.86 22.06
N ASP A 82 -6.81 -8.92 23.35
CA ASP A 82 -7.41 -8.08 24.39
C ASP A 82 -6.60 -6.80 24.65
N PHE A 83 -5.44 -6.65 23.99
CA PHE A 83 -4.55 -5.52 24.21
C PHE A 83 -4.70 -4.45 23.14
N GLY A 84 -4.65 -3.19 23.57
CA GLY A 84 -4.59 -2.05 22.68
C GLY A 84 -3.33 -2.08 21.78
N PRO A 85 -3.35 -1.39 20.62
CA PRO A 85 -2.25 -1.39 19.65
C PRO A 85 -0.93 -0.82 20.20
N THR A 86 -0.98 -0.05 21.28
CA THR A 86 0.22 0.45 21.96
C THR A 86 0.90 -0.65 22.78
N PHE A 87 0.14 -1.34 23.63
CA PHE A 87 0.67 -2.39 24.50
C PHE A 87 1.12 -3.63 23.72
N ALA A 88 0.38 -3.99 22.67
CA ALA A 88 0.79 -5.08 21.80
C ALA A 88 2.11 -4.79 21.07
N ARG A 89 2.41 -3.52 20.75
CA ARG A 89 3.72 -3.15 20.20
C ARG A 89 4.83 -3.38 21.22
N GLU A 90 4.63 -2.98 22.48
CA GLU A 90 5.62 -3.15 23.53
C GLU A 90 5.95 -4.64 23.71
N LYS A 91 4.92 -5.49 23.76
CA LYS A 91 5.11 -6.93 23.87
C LYS A 91 5.74 -7.58 22.63
N LEU A 92 5.41 -7.11 21.43
CA LEU A 92 6.06 -7.58 20.19
C LEU A 92 7.55 -7.17 20.13
N LEU A 93 7.91 -6.03 20.70
CA LEU A 93 9.30 -5.59 20.80
C LEU A 93 10.05 -6.40 21.85
N GLU A 94 9.47 -6.61 23.04
CA GLU A 94 10.09 -7.33 24.16
C GLU A 94 10.29 -8.82 23.88
N TYR A 95 9.26 -9.53 23.40
CA TYR A 95 9.30 -10.99 23.28
C TYR A 95 9.78 -11.49 21.92
N HIS A 96 9.60 -10.68 20.87
CA HIS A 96 9.88 -11.11 19.49
C HIS A 96 10.90 -10.22 18.77
N ASN A 97 11.43 -9.18 19.43
CA ASN A 97 12.37 -8.20 18.87
C ASN A 97 11.88 -7.57 17.55
N LEU A 98 10.56 -7.49 17.36
CA LEU A 98 9.94 -7.00 16.13
C LEU A 98 9.69 -5.50 16.21
N LYS A 99 10.56 -4.72 15.54
CA LYS A 99 10.46 -3.25 15.52
C LYS A 99 9.39 -2.77 14.53
N ILE A 100 8.17 -2.58 15.02
CA ILE A 100 7.03 -2.08 14.24
C ILE A 100 6.50 -0.79 14.85
N SER A 101 6.13 0.18 14.02
CA SER A 101 5.47 1.41 14.49
C SER A 101 4.03 1.13 14.92
N THR A 102 3.56 1.81 15.98
CA THR A 102 2.18 1.72 16.49
C THR A 102 1.14 1.99 15.41
N GLU A 103 1.39 2.96 14.52
CA GLU A 103 0.52 3.26 13.39
C GLU A 103 0.41 2.11 12.37
N THR A 104 1.49 1.33 12.17
CA THR A 104 1.47 0.19 11.27
C THR A 104 0.66 -0.95 11.87
N LEU A 105 0.86 -1.21 13.17
CA LEU A 105 0.09 -2.22 13.91
C LEU A 105 -1.40 -1.84 13.93
N ARG A 106 -1.72 -0.56 14.19
CA ARG A 106 -3.08 -0.02 14.10
C ARG A 106 -3.65 -0.23 12.70
N LYS A 107 -2.96 0.20 11.64
CA LYS A 107 -3.43 0.00 10.25
C LYS A 107 -3.73 -1.46 9.95
N TRP A 108 -2.97 -2.41 10.50
CA TRP A 108 -3.20 -3.85 10.26
C TRP A 108 -4.29 -4.45 11.16
N ALA A 109 -4.36 -4.06 12.44
CA ALA A 109 -5.40 -4.47 13.37
C ALA A 109 -6.79 -4.03 12.89
N TRP A 110 -6.93 -2.77 12.46
CA TRP A 110 -8.19 -2.24 11.92
C TRP A 110 -8.59 -2.90 10.59
N PHE A 111 -7.60 -3.22 9.73
CA PHE A 111 -7.87 -3.90 8.45
C PHE A 111 -8.51 -5.27 8.64
N LYS A 112 -8.19 -5.98 9.75
CA LYS A 112 -8.68 -7.33 10.00
C LYS A 112 -9.89 -7.38 10.94
N CYS A 113 -10.06 -6.47 11.90
CA CYS A 113 -11.29 -6.40 12.72
C CYS A 113 -12.56 -6.25 11.84
N ARG A 114 -12.43 -5.51 10.73
CA ARG A 114 -13.50 -5.37 9.72
C ARG A 114 -13.71 -6.60 8.82
N LEU A 115 -12.72 -7.49 8.72
CA LEU A 115 -12.80 -8.71 7.89
C LEU A 115 -13.19 -9.95 8.71
N HIS A 116 -12.89 -9.97 10.01
CA HIS A 116 -13.16 -11.11 10.89
C HIS A 116 -14.64 -11.18 11.33
N LEU A 117 -15.34 -10.04 11.36
CA LEU A 117 -16.80 -10.00 11.56
C LEU A 117 -17.60 -10.67 10.41
N LEU A 118 -16.94 -10.94 9.27
CA LEU A 118 -17.51 -11.62 8.11
C LEU A 118 -16.99 -13.06 7.93
N SER A 119 -16.04 -13.51 8.75
CA SER A 119 -15.46 -14.85 8.66
C SER A 119 -15.51 -15.54 10.03
N GLY A 120 -16.73 -15.93 10.42
CA GLY A 120 -16.95 -16.75 11.60
C GLY A 120 -16.03 -17.97 11.60
N ARG A 121 -15.08 -17.98 12.53
CA ARG A 121 -14.44 -19.18 13.05
C ARG A 121 -14.21 -19.01 14.54
N ALA A 122 -15.09 -19.64 15.30
CA ALA A 122 -14.78 -20.12 16.63
C ALA A 122 -13.58 -21.07 16.56
N THR A 123 -12.60 -20.90 17.43
CA THR A 123 -11.88 -22.02 18.07
C THR A 123 -11.18 -21.52 19.33
N GLN A 124 -11.60 -22.12 20.44
CA GLN A 124 -10.95 -22.13 21.75
C GLN A 124 -9.49 -22.57 21.67
N LYS A 125 -8.62 -22.09 22.58
CA LYS A 125 -7.64 -22.90 23.34
C LYS A 125 -6.68 -22.06 24.21
N GLY A 126 -6.78 -22.26 25.52
CA GLY A 126 -5.65 -22.38 26.46
C GLY A 126 -4.78 -21.17 26.72
N ALA A 127 -5.09 -20.41 27.76
CA ALA A 127 -4.14 -19.51 28.42
C ALA A 127 -3.09 -20.33 29.20
N PRO A 128 -1.77 -20.15 28.99
CA PRO A 128 -0.80 -20.52 30.00
C PRO A 128 -0.78 -19.43 31.07
N SER A 129 -1.20 -19.80 32.28
CA SER A 129 -0.95 -19.04 33.50
C SER A 129 0.55 -18.83 33.67
N MET A 130 1.06 -17.62 33.39
CA MET A 130 2.36 -17.22 33.90
C MET A 130 2.13 -16.53 35.24
N GLY A 131 2.23 -17.35 36.29
CA GLY A 131 2.40 -16.87 37.65
C GLY A 131 3.65 -16.00 37.72
N ILE A 132 3.47 -14.79 38.21
CA ILE A 132 4.57 -13.94 38.67
C ILE A 132 4.85 -14.44 40.09
N SER A 133 6.00 -15.08 40.27
CA SER A 133 6.66 -15.24 41.57
C SER A 133 7.91 -14.39 41.55
#